data_AF-A0A091S3A1-F1
#
_entry.id   AF-A0A091S3A1-F1
#
_cell.length_a   1.000
_cell.length_b   1.000
_cell.length_c   1.000
_cell.angle_alpha   90.00
_cell.angle_beta   90.00
_cell.angle_gamma   90.00
#
_symmetry.space_group_name_H-M   'P 1'
#
loop_
_entity.id
_entity.type
_entity.pdbx_description
1 polymer ?
#
loop_
_entity_poly.entity_id
_entity_poly.type
_entity_poly.pdbx_seq_one_letter_code
_entity_poly.pdbx_strand_id
1 'polypeptide(L)'
;WIAYEGCNFLGKQILLEPSEISSWNEHTGWKVIGSLRPVKQPAVYLRVKNRAQGKYLTVAGSLADIRATSVCASPYNGKNTQIWHYCRGLFKSKANSACLDVIGGRDVPGAKVALWAEHGKDRQKWRLNEDGTISSYLSEQLVLDIKGGHYYDKNHIIMNQPIDDKHSQKWDIEIL
;
A
#
# COMPACT_ATOMS: atom_id res chain seq x y z
N TRP A 1 8.39 5.32 14.15
CA TRP A 1 8.31 6.49 15.06
C TRP A 1 9.73 6.92 15.43
N ILE A 2 9.98 8.11 15.98
CA ILE A 2 11.30 8.46 16.53
C ILE A 2 11.16 8.54 18.05
N ALA A 3 11.89 7.67 18.75
CA ALA A 3 12.04 7.67 20.20
C ALA A 3 13.20 8.57 20.62
N TYR A 4 13.02 9.26 21.74
CA TYR A 4 14.02 10.13 22.36
C TYR A 4 14.35 9.65 23.76
N GLU A 5 15.63 9.74 24.12
CA GLU A 5 16.13 9.43 25.45
C GLU A 5 15.54 10.37 26.50
N GLY A 6 15.49 11.67 26.19
CA GLY A 6 14.99 12.71 27.07
C GLY A 6 13.54 13.14 26.79
N CYS A 7 12.98 13.89 27.73
CA CYS A 7 11.71 14.59 27.54
C CYS A 7 11.85 15.72 26.51
N ASN A 8 10.73 16.20 25.98
CA ASN A 8 10.67 17.34 25.04
C ASN A 8 11.52 17.16 23.76
N PHE A 9 11.63 15.94 23.24
CA PHE A 9 12.39 15.61 22.02
C PHE A 9 13.89 15.92 22.13
N LEU A 10 14.47 15.75 23.32
CA LEU A 10 15.89 15.98 23.60
C LEU A 10 16.68 14.66 23.71
N GLY A 11 17.99 14.76 23.56
CA GLY A 11 18.92 13.64 23.72
C GLY A 11 19.06 12.76 22.49
N LYS A 12 19.59 11.54 22.70
CA LYS A 12 19.78 10.56 21.63
C LYS A 12 18.45 10.14 21.02
N GLN A 13 18.49 9.73 19.75
CA GLN A 13 17.31 9.39 18.95
C GLN A 13 17.44 7.97 18.39
N ILE A 14 16.32 7.24 18.36
CA ILE A 14 16.22 5.92 17.73
C ILE A 14 15.01 5.92 16.80
N LEU A 15 15.21 5.50 15.55
CA LEU A 15 14.12 5.21 14.63
C LEU A 15 13.50 3.87 15.01
N LEU A 16 12.23 3.89 15.42
CA LEU A 16 11.45 2.70 15.71
C LEU A 16 10.85 2.13 14.42
N GLU A 17 11.28 0.92 14.10
CA GLU A 17 10.73 0.06 13.05
C GLU A 17 9.59 -0.82 13.62
N PRO A 18 8.63 -1.26 12.79
CA PRO A 18 7.56 -2.16 13.23
C PRO A 18 8.12 -3.53 13.62
N SER A 19 8.39 -3.73 14.91
CA SER A 19 8.92 -4.98 15.46
C SER A 19 8.52 -5.16 16.92
N GLU A 20 8.66 -6.38 17.42
CA GLU A 20 8.58 -6.64 18.86
C GLU A 20 9.96 -6.42 19.49
N ILE A 21 10.02 -5.59 20.54
CA ILE A 21 11.22 -5.36 21.33
C ILE A 21 10.97 -5.92 22.73
N SER A 22 11.45 -7.14 22.99
CA SER A 22 11.19 -7.86 24.23
C SER A 22 11.80 -7.18 25.47
N SER A 23 12.94 -6.50 25.31
CA SER A 23 13.59 -5.72 26.37
C SER A 23 14.14 -4.41 25.82
N TRP A 24 13.47 -3.30 26.14
CA TRP A 24 13.88 -1.97 25.67
C TRP A 24 15.26 -1.56 26.20
N ASN A 25 15.55 -1.86 27.46
CA ASN A 25 16.82 -1.49 28.09
C ASN A 25 18.00 -2.26 27.50
N GLU A 26 17.83 -3.54 27.18
CA GLU A 26 18.90 -4.31 26.51
C GLU A 26 19.09 -3.86 25.06
N HIS A 27 18.00 -3.52 24.37
CA HIS A 27 18.05 -3.06 22.98
C HIS A 27 18.69 -1.67 22.82
N THR A 28 18.52 -0.77 23.80
CA THR A 28 18.88 0.66 23.66
C THR A 28 19.85 1.19 24.71
N GLY A 29 20.00 0.49 25.83
CA GLY A 29 20.66 0.99 27.04
C GLY A 29 19.83 2.03 27.81
N TRP A 30 18.59 2.32 27.39
CA TRP A 30 17.73 3.30 28.04
C TRP A 30 16.73 2.63 28.98
N LYS A 31 16.56 3.19 30.18
CA LYS A 31 15.54 2.72 31.13
C LYS A 31 14.11 3.02 30.66
N VAL A 32 13.91 4.12 29.95
CA VAL A 32 12.60 4.60 29.50
C VAL A 32 12.70 5.30 28.14
N ILE A 33 11.57 5.50 27.48
CA ILE A 33 11.43 6.43 26.35
C ILE A 33 10.97 7.78 26.92
N GLY A 34 11.83 8.81 26.84
CA GLY A 34 11.54 10.13 27.39
C GLY A 34 10.51 10.92 26.58
N SER A 35 10.49 10.74 25.24
CA SER A 35 9.43 11.29 24.38
C SER A 35 9.37 10.58 23.01
N LEU A 36 8.22 10.69 22.32
CA LEU A 36 7.98 10.06 21.02
C LEU A 36 7.42 11.08 20.03
N ARG A 37 7.96 11.10 18.81
CA ARG A 37 7.33 11.82 17.70
C ARG A 37 7.07 10.89 16.52
N PRO A 38 5.96 11.06 15.80
CA PRO A 38 5.76 10.35 14.55
C PRO A 38 6.83 10.79 13.55
N VAL A 39 7.35 9.84 12.77
CA VAL A 39 8.13 10.20 11.58
C VAL A 39 7.13 10.82 10.61
N LYS A 40 7.30 12.10 10.30
CA LYS A 40 6.54 12.72 9.22
C LYS A 40 7.10 12.16 7.91
N GLN A 41 6.45 11.12 7.38
CA GLN A 41 6.66 10.75 5.99
C GLN A 41 6.10 11.89 5.15
N PRO A 42 6.92 12.56 4.31
CA PRO A 42 6.40 13.50 3.34
C PRO A 42 5.32 12.78 2.51
N ALA A 43 4.29 13.52 2.14
CA ALA A 43 3.37 13.07 1.10
C ALA A 43 4.19 12.83 -0.17
N VAL A 44 4.58 11.59 -0.46
CA VAL A 44 5.32 11.28 -1.67
C VAL A 44 4.38 10.69 -2.70
N TYR A 45 4.45 11.26 -3.90
CA TYR A 45 3.87 10.62 -5.06
C TYR A 45 4.71 9.42 -5.44
N LEU A 46 4.07 8.35 -5.84
CA LEU A 46 4.73 7.12 -6.23
C LEU A 46 4.05 6.50 -7.44
N ARG A 47 4.76 5.57 -8.06
CA ARG A 47 4.22 4.60 -9.00
C ARG A 47 4.35 3.20 -8.41
N VAL A 48 3.40 2.33 -8.72
CA VAL A 48 3.39 0.94 -8.26
C VAL A 48 3.56 0.04 -9.48
N LYS A 49 4.73 -0.58 -9.63
CA LYS A 49 5.09 -1.40 -10.80
C LYS A 49 5.00 -2.87 -10.47
N ASN A 50 4.30 -3.64 -11.29
CA ASN A 50 4.20 -5.08 -11.15
C ASN A 50 5.45 -5.79 -11.69
N ARG A 51 6.01 -6.74 -10.94
CA ARG A 51 7.23 -7.47 -11.33
C ARG A 51 7.01 -8.47 -12.46
N ALA A 52 5.84 -9.09 -12.59
CA ALA A 52 5.60 -10.07 -13.65
C ALA A 52 5.53 -9.45 -15.05
N GLN A 53 4.90 -8.28 -15.18
CA GLN A 53 4.62 -7.67 -16.50
C GLN A 53 5.34 -6.34 -16.73
N GLY A 54 6.01 -5.78 -15.72
CA GLY A 54 6.61 -4.43 -15.80
C GLY A 54 5.62 -3.29 -15.99
N LYS A 55 4.32 -3.57 -15.80
CA LYS A 55 3.20 -2.63 -15.93
C LYS A 55 2.91 -1.93 -14.62
N TYR A 56 2.23 -0.80 -14.69
CA TYR A 56 1.93 0.05 -13.55
C TYR A 56 0.46 -0.07 -13.13
N LEU A 57 0.23 0.00 -11.82
CA LEU A 57 -1.11 0.18 -11.26
C LEU A 57 -1.71 1.49 -11.79
N THR A 58 -2.79 1.37 -12.56
CA THR A 58 -3.33 2.44 -13.37
C THR A 58 -4.82 2.59 -13.16
N VAL A 59 -5.26 3.83 -12.96
CA VAL A 59 -6.68 4.20 -13.01
C VAL A 59 -7.20 4.08 -14.43
N ALA A 60 -8.27 3.31 -14.61
CA ALA A 60 -8.91 3.06 -15.89
C ALA A 60 -10.42 3.39 -15.85
N GLY A 61 -11.01 3.64 -17.01
CA GLY A 61 -12.41 4.06 -17.14
C GLY A 61 -12.58 5.58 -17.15
N SER A 62 -13.83 6.03 -17.08
CA SER A 62 -14.17 7.46 -17.12
C SER A 62 -13.78 8.14 -15.81
N LEU A 63 -12.88 9.12 -15.86
CA LEU A 63 -12.48 9.90 -14.69
C LEU A 63 -13.62 10.80 -14.15
N ALA A 64 -14.68 11.01 -14.93
CA ALA A 64 -15.83 11.83 -14.55
C ALA A 64 -16.86 11.07 -13.69
N ASP A 65 -16.89 9.74 -13.76
CA ASP A 65 -17.78 8.90 -12.96
C ASP A 65 -16.96 7.98 -12.05
N ILE A 66 -16.88 8.37 -10.78
CA ILE A 66 -16.14 7.61 -9.75
C ILE A 66 -16.65 6.17 -9.65
N ARG A 67 -17.95 5.93 -9.91
CA ARG A 67 -18.56 4.58 -9.86
C ARG A 67 -18.18 3.71 -11.05
N ALA A 68 -17.72 4.31 -12.15
CA ALA A 68 -17.22 3.63 -13.34
C ALA A 68 -15.68 3.55 -13.40
N THR A 69 -14.96 4.16 -12.46
CA THR A 69 -13.50 4.02 -12.38
C THR A 69 -13.08 2.67 -11.84
N SER A 70 -12.26 1.98 -12.62
CA SER A 70 -11.62 0.72 -12.28
C SER A 70 -10.11 0.91 -12.12
N VAL A 71 -9.43 -0.14 -11.69
CA VAL A 71 -7.96 -0.17 -11.62
C VAL A 71 -7.47 -1.38 -12.39
N CYS A 72 -6.42 -1.18 -13.18
CA CYS A 72 -5.77 -2.23 -13.97
C CYS A 72 -4.26 -2.08 -13.96
N ALA A 73 -3.56 -3.11 -14.45
CA ALA A 73 -2.15 -3.00 -14.82
C ALA A 73 -2.03 -2.56 -16.28
N SER A 74 -1.32 -1.46 -16.54
CA SER A 74 -1.08 -0.96 -17.91
C SER A 74 0.38 -0.51 -18.12
N PRO A 75 0.90 -0.50 -19.36
CA PRO A 75 2.24 0.02 -19.66
C PRO A 75 2.42 1.45 -19.17
N TYR A 76 3.66 1.85 -18.87
CA TYR A 76 3.95 3.23 -18.50
C TYR A 76 3.42 4.21 -19.55
N ASN A 77 2.69 5.23 -19.11
CA ASN A 77 2.04 6.20 -19.99
C ASN A 77 2.31 7.66 -19.62
N GLY A 78 3.07 7.93 -18.54
CA GLY A 78 3.42 9.27 -18.10
C GLY A 78 2.27 10.13 -17.56
N LYS A 79 1.05 9.57 -17.42
CA LYS A 79 -0.14 10.30 -16.96
C LYS A 79 -0.33 10.21 -15.46
N ASN A 80 -1.10 11.15 -14.91
CA ASN A 80 -1.51 11.15 -13.50
C ASN A 80 -2.31 9.90 -13.10
N THR A 81 -2.84 9.13 -14.05
CA THR A 81 -3.56 7.87 -13.79
C THR A 81 -2.66 6.76 -13.25
N GLN A 82 -1.33 6.91 -13.34
CA GLN A 82 -0.34 5.97 -12.78
C GLN A 82 0.34 6.50 -11.52
N ILE A 83 -0.05 7.70 -11.07
CA ILE A 83 0.55 8.36 -9.93
C ILE A 83 -0.37 8.24 -8.72
N TRP A 84 0.19 7.72 -7.64
CA TRP A 84 -0.52 7.48 -6.39
C TRP A 84 0.12 8.27 -5.27
N HIS A 85 -0.68 8.73 -4.34
CA HIS A 85 -0.26 9.32 -3.08
C HIS A 85 -0.53 8.30 -1.97
N TYR A 86 0.52 7.82 -1.32
CA TYR A 86 0.39 6.86 -0.22
C TYR A 86 0.54 7.56 1.13
N CYS A 87 -0.52 7.51 1.95
CA CYS A 87 -0.50 8.12 3.28
C CYS A 87 -1.47 7.38 4.21
N ARG A 88 -1.02 7.04 5.42
CA ARG A 88 -1.82 6.34 6.44
C ARG A 88 -2.47 5.04 5.90
N GLY A 89 -1.74 4.31 5.06
CA GLY A 89 -2.22 3.07 4.42
C GLY A 89 -3.12 3.28 3.20
N LEU A 90 -3.48 4.51 2.83
CA LEU A 90 -4.35 4.78 1.69
C LEU A 90 -3.52 5.01 0.43
N PHE A 91 -3.83 4.29 -0.66
CA PHE A 91 -3.40 4.65 -2.00
C PHE A 91 -4.42 5.57 -2.66
N LYS A 92 -4.16 6.88 -2.64
CA LYS A 92 -5.02 7.90 -3.26
C LYS A 92 -4.52 8.23 -4.68
N SER A 93 -5.39 8.12 -5.67
CA SER A 93 -5.10 8.46 -7.06
C SER A 93 -4.86 9.96 -7.24
N LYS A 94 -3.78 10.35 -7.92
CA LYS A 94 -3.55 11.76 -8.32
C LYS A 94 -4.55 12.23 -9.40
N ALA A 95 -5.12 11.32 -10.17
CA ALA A 95 -6.01 11.66 -11.28
C ALA A 95 -7.41 12.12 -10.84
N ASN A 96 -7.94 11.58 -9.73
CA ASN A 96 -9.33 11.83 -9.31
C ASN A 96 -9.53 11.83 -7.78
N SER A 97 -8.46 11.76 -6.98
CA SER A 97 -8.50 11.76 -5.51
C SER A 97 -9.25 10.59 -4.85
N ALA A 98 -9.68 9.59 -5.60
CA ALA A 98 -10.28 8.37 -5.07
C ALA A 98 -9.21 7.39 -4.55
N CYS A 99 -9.59 6.51 -3.63
CA CYS A 99 -8.71 5.54 -2.99
C CYS A 99 -8.88 4.13 -3.56
N LEU A 100 -7.80 3.37 -3.58
CA LEU A 100 -7.82 1.94 -3.88
C LEU A 100 -8.66 1.19 -2.83
N ASP A 101 -9.69 0.45 -3.27
CA ASP A 101 -10.73 -0.14 -2.42
C ASP A 101 -11.08 -1.57 -2.87
N VAL A 102 -11.15 -2.51 -1.93
CA VAL A 102 -11.69 -3.85 -2.18
C VAL A 102 -13.21 -3.78 -2.28
N ILE A 103 -13.75 -4.01 -3.48
CA ILE A 103 -15.18 -3.81 -3.78
C ILE A 103 -16.06 -4.57 -2.79
N GLY A 104 -16.93 -3.83 -2.12
CA GLY A 104 -17.89 -4.38 -1.15
C GLY A 104 -17.25 -4.90 0.15
N GLY A 105 -15.94 -4.73 0.34
CA GLY A 105 -15.22 -5.28 1.50
C GLY A 105 -15.23 -6.81 1.52
N ARG A 106 -15.19 -7.45 0.35
CA ARG A 106 -15.18 -8.91 0.24
C ARG A 106 -13.79 -9.46 0.56
N ASP A 107 -13.68 -10.20 1.66
CA ASP A 107 -12.47 -10.91 2.06
C ASP A 107 -12.48 -12.34 1.50
N VAL A 108 -12.37 -12.46 0.18
CA VAL A 108 -12.29 -13.77 -0.50
C VAL A 108 -11.33 -13.69 -1.69
N PRO A 109 -10.65 -14.79 -2.04
CA PRO A 109 -9.82 -14.85 -3.25
C PRO A 109 -10.62 -14.47 -4.50
N GLY A 110 -10.04 -13.64 -5.36
CA GLY A 110 -10.69 -13.10 -6.55
C GLY A 110 -11.54 -11.86 -6.30
N ALA A 111 -11.66 -11.36 -5.06
CA ALA A 111 -12.34 -10.10 -4.79
C ALA A 111 -11.71 -8.96 -5.61
N LYS A 112 -12.55 -8.23 -6.36
CA LYS A 112 -12.08 -7.15 -7.24
C LYS A 112 -11.67 -5.93 -6.44
N VAL A 113 -10.64 -5.25 -6.93
CA VAL A 113 -10.18 -3.95 -6.42
C VAL A 113 -10.53 -2.86 -7.43
N ALA A 114 -11.03 -1.74 -6.94
CA ALA A 114 -11.40 -0.58 -7.75
C ALA A 114 -11.00 0.72 -7.05
N LEU A 115 -11.44 1.85 -7.60
CA LEU A 115 -11.37 3.13 -6.91
C LEU A 115 -12.71 3.44 -6.24
N TRP A 116 -12.63 4.03 -5.06
CA TRP A 116 -13.81 4.54 -4.37
C TRP A 116 -13.51 5.82 -3.61
N ALA A 117 -14.56 6.59 -3.32
CA ALA A 117 -14.43 7.77 -2.46
C ALA A 117 -13.81 7.37 -1.11
N GLU A 118 -12.90 8.20 -0.61
CA GLU A 118 -12.21 7.94 0.65
C GLU A 118 -13.22 7.83 1.80
N HIS A 119 -13.13 6.75 2.56
CA HIS A 119 -13.90 6.54 3.79
C HIS A 119 -13.07 5.92 4.92
N GLY A 120 -11.77 5.65 4.70
CA GLY A 120 -10.82 5.27 5.75
C GLY A 120 -11.09 3.93 6.44
N LYS A 121 -11.93 3.07 5.87
CA LYS A 121 -12.19 1.71 6.38
C LYS A 121 -11.08 0.77 5.93
N ASP A 122 -10.96 -0.38 6.59
CA ASP A 122 -9.84 -1.30 6.37
C ASP A 122 -9.74 -1.83 4.94
N ARG A 123 -10.86 -1.95 4.22
CA ARG A 123 -10.88 -2.28 2.78
C ARG A 123 -10.21 -1.24 1.85
N GLN A 124 -9.87 -0.05 2.36
CA GLN A 124 -9.09 0.98 1.65
C GLN A 124 -7.67 1.14 2.19
N LYS A 125 -7.34 0.45 3.29
CA LYS A 125 -6.01 0.51 3.87
C LYS A 125 -5.20 -0.69 3.38
N TRP A 126 -3.95 -0.40 3.06
CA TRP A 126 -3.01 -1.31 2.43
C TRP A 126 -1.71 -1.29 3.20
N ARG A 127 -1.08 -2.46 3.34
CA ARG A 127 0.26 -2.64 3.90
C ARG A 127 1.22 -2.95 2.76
N LEU A 128 2.36 -2.27 2.75
CA LEU A 128 3.47 -2.59 1.86
C LEU A 128 4.41 -3.52 2.63
N ASN A 129 4.56 -4.74 2.13
CA ASN A 129 5.36 -5.77 2.79
C ASN A 129 6.77 -5.80 2.20
N GLU A 130 7.76 -6.17 3.00
CA GLU A 130 9.17 -6.22 2.59
C GLU A 130 9.44 -7.19 1.45
N ASP A 131 8.63 -8.25 1.37
CA ASP A 131 8.69 -9.27 0.32
C ASP A 131 8.15 -8.77 -1.03
N GLY A 132 7.71 -7.51 -1.13
CA GLY A 132 7.14 -6.88 -2.31
C GLY A 132 5.65 -7.14 -2.51
N THR A 133 4.95 -7.83 -1.60
CA THR A 133 3.49 -7.93 -1.67
C THR A 133 2.81 -6.70 -1.09
N ILE A 134 1.54 -6.51 -1.46
CA ILE A 134 0.68 -5.47 -0.89
C ILE A 134 -0.56 -6.15 -0.31
N SER A 135 -0.75 -6.13 1.00
CA SER A 135 -1.94 -6.72 1.65
C SER A 135 -2.96 -5.65 2.05
N SER A 136 -4.23 -6.02 2.16
CA SER A 136 -5.27 -5.13 2.68
C SER A 136 -5.36 -5.26 4.20
N TYR A 137 -5.74 -4.20 4.93
CA TYR A 137 -6.07 -4.34 6.35
C TYR A 137 -7.35 -5.14 6.59
N LEU A 138 -8.15 -5.37 5.53
CA LEU A 138 -9.34 -6.21 5.58
C LEU A 138 -9.02 -7.69 5.85
N SER A 139 -7.83 -8.15 5.45
CA SER A 139 -7.47 -9.56 5.43
C SER A 139 -6.00 -9.76 5.74
N GLU A 140 -5.68 -10.69 6.64
CA GLU A 140 -4.29 -11.08 6.90
C GLU A 140 -3.77 -12.11 5.88
N GLN A 141 -4.65 -12.66 5.03
CA GLN A 141 -4.35 -13.80 4.17
C GLN A 141 -4.39 -13.49 2.67
N LEU A 142 -4.73 -12.25 2.28
CA LEU A 142 -4.86 -11.87 0.88
C LEU A 142 -3.94 -10.72 0.50
N VAL A 143 -3.35 -10.84 -0.70
CA VAL A 143 -2.46 -9.86 -1.31
C VAL A 143 -3.00 -9.37 -2.65
N LEU A 144 -2.57 -8.18 -3.05
CA LEU A 144 -2.87 -7.55 -4.33
C LEU A 144 -2.24 -8.36 -5.46
N ASP A 145 -3.06 -8.78 -6.42
CA ASP A 145 -2.65 -9.61 -7.55
C ASP A 145 -3.20 -9.02 -8.85
N ILE A 146 -2.48 -9.25 -9.95
CA ILE A 146 -3.07 -9.11 -11.29
C ILE A 146 -3.82 -10.42 -11.57
N LYS A 147 -5.10 -10.32 -11.89
CA LYS A 147 -5.93 -11.46 -12.31
C LYS A 147 -5.23 -12.22 -13.45
N GLY A 148 -4.64 -13.36 -13.14
CA GLY A 148 -3.80 -14.15 -14.03
C GLY A 148 -3.99 -15.65 -13.86
N GLY A 149 -4.60 -16.26 -14.88
CA GLY A 149 -4.86 -17.70 -15.15
C GLY A 149 -5.23 -17.85 -16.64
N HIS A 150 -5.80 -18.99 -17.09
CA HIS A 150 -6.16 -19.24 -18.51
C HIS A 150 -7.30 -18.36 -19.10
N TYR A 151 -7.76 -17.32 -18.41
CA TYR A 151 -8.90 -16.50 -18.82
C TYR A 151 -8.48 -15.19 -19.52
N TYR A 152 -9.35 -14.66 -20.38
CA TYR A 152 -9.10 -13.55 -21.32
C TYR A 152 -8.78 -12.18 -20.66
N ASP A 153 -9.16 -11.96 -19.39
CA ASP A 153 -9.09 -10.64 -18.75
C ASP A 153 -7.84 -10.42 -17.88
N LYS A 154 -6.66 -10.30 -18.52
CA LYS A 154 -5.34 -10.41 -17.86
C LYS A 154 -4.78 -9.20 -17.11
N ASN A 155 -5.54 -8.11 -16.96
CA ASN A 155 -5.02 -6.85 -16.39
C ASN A 155 -5.80 -6.31 -15.18
N HIS A 156 -6.86 -6.99 -14.73
CA HIS A 156 -7.65 -6.53 -13.58
C HIS A 156 -6.92 -6.76 -12.27
N ILE A 157 -7.13 -5.86 -11.30
CA ILE A 157 -6.55 -5.99 -9.97
C ILE A 157 -7.55 -6.67 -9.04
N ILE A 158 -7.06 -7.67 -8.30
CA ILE A 158 -7.85 -8.49 -7.37
C ILE A 158 -7.08 -8.70 -6.06
N MET A 159 -7.78 -9.15 -5.03
CA MET A 159 -7.21 -9.79 -3.85
C MET A 159 -7.09 -11.29 -4.10
N ASN A 160 -5.99 -11.91 -3.71
CA ASN A 160 -5.79 -13.35 -3.86
C ASN A 160 -4.88 -13.92 -2.76
N GLN A 161 -4.90 -15.24 -2.59
CA GLN A 161 -3.98 -15.90 -1.66
C GLN A 161 -2.53 -15.67 -2.10
N PRO A 162 -1.60 -15.38 -1.16
CA PRO A 162 -0.19 -15.28 -1.47
C PRO A 162 0.32 -16.62 -1.97
N ILE A 163 1.05 -16.59 -3.08
CA ILE A 163 1.74 -17.74 -3.65
C ILE A 163 3.21 -17.36 -3.75
N ASP A 164 4.06 -18.20 -3.18
CA ASP A 164 5.51 -18.00 -3.21
C ASP A 164 6.01 -17.85 -4.65
N ASP A 165 6.95 -16.93 -4.85
CA ASP A 165 7.55 -16.58 -6.14
C ASP A 165 6.58 -16.18 -7.26
N LYS A 166 5.30 -15.93 -6.94
CA LYS A 166 4.35 -15.42 -7.92
C LYS A 166 4.58 -13.94 -8.19
N HIS A 167 5.38 -13.64 -9.20
CA HIS A 167 5.74 -12.27 -9.58
C HIS A 167 4.54 -11.35 -9.89
N SER A 168 3.35 -11.88 -10.21
CA SER A 168 2.14 -11.05 -10.43
C SER A 168 1.59 -10.46 -9.13
N GLN A 169 2.00 -10.98 -7.97
CA GLN A 169 1.67 -10.49 -6.64
C GLN A 169 2.76 -9.59 -6.04
N LYS A 170 3.84 -9.35 -6.80
CA LYS A 170 5.00 -8.60 -6.35
C LYS A 170 5.06 -7.25 -7.05
N TRP A 171 5.25 -6.20 -6.26
CA TRP A 171 5.10 -4.81 -6.67
C TRP A 171 6.28 -3.98 -6.17
N ASP A 172 6.93 -3.27 -7.08
CA ASP A 172 7.97 -2.30 -6.78
C ASP A 172 7.36 -0.91 -6.61
N ILE A 173 7.80 -0.21 -5.57
CA ILE A 173 7.38 1.15 -5.25
C ILE A 173 8.43 2.14 -5.76
N GLU A 174 8.07 2.89 -6.80
CA GLU A 174 8.92 3.92 -7.39
C GLU A 174 8.51 5.29 -6.84
N ILE A 175 9.36 5.89 -6.01
CA ILE A 175 9.18 7.23 -5.44
C ILE A 175 9.41 8.29 -6.55
N LEU A 176 8.56 9.33 -6.59
CA LEU A 176 8.61 10.44 -7.55
C LEU A 176 9.06 11.76 -6.93
#